data_AF-A0A8J8GGI2-F1
#
_entry.id   AF-A0A8J8GGI2-F1
#
_cell.length_a   1.000
_cell.length_b   1.000
_cell.length_c   1.000
_cell.angle_alpha   90.00
_cell.angle_beta   90.00
_cell.angle_gamma   90.00
#
_symmetry.space_group_name_H-M   'P 1'
#
loop_
_entity.id
_entity.type
_entity.pdbx_description
1 polymer ?
#
loop_
_entity_poly.entity_id
_entity_poly.type
_entity_poly.pdbx_seq_one_letter_code
_entity_poly.pdbx_strand_id
1 'polypeptide(L)'
;MEDISIGIQTITESSASVKDSVQKAVELSNKGFQSLHDSIQQMNLVESGAKNAMTAIQQLNGHSEEISKIIEVITNIARQTNLLALNAAIEAARTGENGKGFSVVAEEIRNLANRSQRSADQIVQLIEHIQLDIETANKEIGIGTHEIMVGKKLINQTGVIFKQILNSMEQVNSQVHEVSVTTEKISTNSEEVLSAVEQLAQIAKDASDQAHEVAIASEEHLAFMEEVTASSVSLGRLAQELQGVTLRFKL
;
A
#
# COMPACT_ATOMS: atom_id res chain seq x y z
N MET A 1 16.85 31.16 24.27
CA MET A 1 16.55 30.06 25.21
C MET A 1 15.08 29.71 25.19
N GLU A 2 14.20 30.69 25.35
CA GLU A 2 12.76 30.52 25.09
C GLU A 2 12.48 29.94 23.69
N ASP A 3 13.15 30.46 22.65
CA ASP A 3 13.05 29.92 21.28
C ASP A 3 13.54 28.46 21.14
N ILE A 4 14.53 28.04 21.94
CA ILE A 4 15.06 26.67 21.89
C ILE A 4 14.07 25.71 22.56
N SER A 5 13.52 26.09 23.71
CA SER A 5 12.50 25.31 24.41
C SER A 5 11.23 25.13 23.55
N ILE A 6 10.78 26.20 22.89
CA ILE A 6 9.66 26.13 21.93
C ILE A 6 10.00 25.22 20.75
N GLY A 7 11.22 25.29 20.23
CA GLY A 7 11.70 24.41 19.16
C GLY A 7 11.69 22.93 19.55
N ILE A 8 12.20 22.59 20.75
CA ILE A 8 12.20 21.24 21.30
C ILE A 8 10.78 20.71 21.48
N GLN A 9 9.88 21.52 22.03
CA GLN A 9 8.48 21.17 22.20
C GLN A 9 7.82 20.88 20.85
N THR A 10 8.06 21.74 19.85
CA THR A 10 7.53 21.58 18.49
C THR A 10 8.03 20.28 17.83
N ILE A 11 9.31 19.95 17.98
CA ILE A 11 9.88 18.71 17.45
C ILE A 11 9.28 17.48 18.15
N THR A 12 9.07 17.55 19.46
CA THR A 12 8.48 16.47 20.25
C THR A 12 7.03 16.20 19.83
N GLU A 13 6.21 17.25 19.72
CA GLU A 13 4.84 17.16 19.24
C GLU A 13 4.76 16.64 17.81
N SER A 14 5.62 17.13 16.93
CA SER A 14 5.70 16.67 15.54
C SER A 14 6.11 15.19 15.47
N SER A 15 7.09 14.78 16.27
CA SER A 15 7.55 13.38 16.32
C SER A 15 6.44 12.44 16.82
N ALA A 16 5.66 12.85 17.83
CA ALA A 16 4.51 12.10 18.29
C ALA A 16 3.43 11.98 17.19
N SER A 17 3.13 13.07 16.48
CA SER A 17 2.17 13.05 15.37
C SER A 17 2.61 12.14 14.21
N VAL A 18 3.91 12.15 13.86
CA VAL A 18 4.46 11.24 12.84
C VAL A 18 4.36 9.80 13.31
N LYS A 19 4.67 9.50 14.58
CA LYS A 19 4.55 8.15 15.14
C LYS A 19 3.12 7.60 15.04
N ASP A 20 2.12 8.40 15.41
CA ASP A 20 0.70 8.03 15.27
C ASP A 20 0.33 7.77 13.81
N SER A 21 0.82 8.62 12.90
CA SER A 21 0.59 8.47 11.46
C SER A 21 1.19 7.18 10.91
N VAL A 22 2.41 6.83 11.34
CA VAL A 22 3.09 5.57 11.00
C VAL A 22 2.30 4.38 11.53
N GLN A 23 1.86 4.41 12.79
CA GLN A 23 1.07 3.32 13.37
C GLN A 23 -0.24 3.09 12.60
N LYS A 24 -0.93 4.17 12.21
CA LYS A 24 -2.13 4.08 11.38
C LYS A 24 -1.83 3.55 9.98
N ALA A 25 -0.72 3.95 9.38
CA ALA A 25 -0.28 3.43 8.08
C ALA A 25 0.05 1.94 8.13
N VAL A 26 0.67 1.45 9.21
CA VAL A 26 0.92 0.02 9.45
C VAL A 26 -0.39 -0.74 9.58
N GLU A 27 -1.36 -0.24 10.35
CA GLU A 27 -2.68 -0.86 10.50
C GLU A 27 -3.41 -0.97 9.15
N LEU A 28 -3.44 0.13 8.39
CA LEU A 28 -4.05 0.16 7.05
C LEU A 28 -3.34 -0.77 6.07
N SER A 29 -2.01 -0.86 6.14
CA SER A 29 -1.23 -1.78 5.30
C SER A 29 -1.52 -3.24 5.63
N ASN A 30 -1.66 -3.59 6.91
CA ASN A 30 -2.05 -4.94 7.34
C ASN A 30 -3.47 -5.29 6.88
N LYS A 31 -4.43 -4.36 7.03
CA LYS A 31 -5.79 -4.53 6.49
C LYS A 31 -5.80 -4.69 4.97
N GLY A 32 -4.97 -3.93 4.26
CA GLY A 32 -4.76 -4.08 2.83
C GLY A 32 -4.22 -5.45 2.46
N PHE A 33 -3.20 -5.93 3.18
CA PHE A 33 -2.62 -7.26 2.99
C PHE A 33 -3.63 -8.39 3.23
N GLN A 34 -4.43 -8.31 4.29
CA GLN A 34 -5.53 -9.23 4.57
C GLN A 34 -6.53 -9.26 3.40
N SER A 35 -6.94 -8.08 2.91
CA SER A 35 -7.89 -7.97 1.80
C SER A 35 -7.36 -8.58 0.50
N LEU A 36 -6.04 -8.46 0.24
CA LEU A 36 -5.40 -9.12 -0.89
C LEU A 36 -5.39 -10.64 -0.72
N HIS A 37 -5.14 -11.15 0.49
CA HIS A 37 -5.20 -12.57 0.76
C HIS A 37 -6.60 -13.14 0.49
N ASP A 38 -7.64 -12.48 0.99
CA ASP A 38 -9.03 -12.86 0.76
C ASP A 38 -9.36 -12.80 -0.75
N SER A 39 -8.84 -11.79 -1.46
CA SER A 39 -9.00 -11.69 -2.92
C SER A 39 -8.34 -12.86 -3.67
N ILE A 40 -7.16 -13.33 -3.24
CA ILE A 40 -6.52 -14.53 -3.81
C ILE A 40 -7.38 -15.76 -3.57
N GLN A 41 -7.90 -15.93 -2.36
CA GLN A 41 -8.79 -17.05 -2.04
C GLN A 41 -10.04 -17.04 -2.92
N GLN A 42 -10.66 -15.86 -3.08
CA GLN A 42 -11.82 -15.71 -3.96
C GLN A 42 -11.48 -16.04 -5.41
N MET A 43 -10.33 -15.60 -5.92
CA MET A 43 -9.88 -15.94 -7.28
C MET A 43 -9.67 -17.44 -7.47
N ASN A 44 -9.18 -18.16 -6.45
CA ASN A 44 -9.07 -19.63 -6.50
C ASN A 44 -10.46 -20.30 -6.58
N LEU A 45 -11.47 -19.75 -5.89
CA LEU A 45 -12.85 -20.26 -5.97
C LEU A 45 -13.43 -20.02 -7.37
N VAL A 46 -13.20 -18.86 -7.97
CA VAL A 46 -13.64 -18.55 -9.33
C VAL A 46 -12.92 -19.45 -10.35
N GLU A 47 -11.61 -19.69 -10.21
CA GLU A 47 -10.84 -20.62 -11.04
C GLU A 47 -11.41 -22.05 -10.97
N SER A 48 -11.75 -22.52 -9.77
CA SER A 48 -12.40 -23.82 -9.57
C SER A 48 -13.78 -23.88 -10.23
N GLY A 49 -14.58 -22.82 -10.09
CA GLY A 49 -15.88 -22.68 -10.75
C GLY A 49 -15.78 -22.74 -12.28
N ALA A 50 -14.80 -22.03 -12.86
CA ALA A 50 -14.53 -22.06 -14.29
C ALA A 50 -14.11 -23.46 -14.77
N LYS A 51 -13.28 -24.17 -14.01
CA LYS A 51 -12.89 -25.56 -14.32
C LYS A 51 -14.06 -26.53 -14.27
N ASN A 52 -14.98 -26.36 -13.31
CA ASN A 52 -16.20 -27.15 -13.24
C ASN A 52 -17.13 -26.87 -14.44
N ALA A 53 -17.28 -25.60 -14.81
CA ALA A 53 -18.04 -25.21 -16.00
C ALA A 53 -17.46 -25.82 -17.28
N MET A 54 -16.14 -25.79 -17.45
CA MET A 54 -15.46 -26.42 -18.58
C MET A 54 -15.73 -27.93 -18.65
N THR A 55 -15.71 -28.60 -17.49
CA THR A 55 -16.03 -30.05 -17.40
C THR A 55 -17.47 -30.33 -17.81
N ALA A 56 -18.42 -29.51 -17.35
CA ALA A 56 -19.84 -29.65 -17.69
C ALA A 56 -20.08 -29.43 -19.20
N ILE A 57 -19.40 -28.46 -19.81
CA ILE A 57 -19.48 -28.21 -21.26
C ILE A 57 -18.88 -29.37 -22.06
N GLN A 58 -17.76 -29.96 -21.61
CA GLN A 58 -17.21 -31.16 -22.24
C GLN A 58 -18.18 -32.35 -22.20
N GLN A 59 -18.87 -32.55 -21.08
CA GLN A 59 -19.93 -33.56 -20.97
C GLN A 59 -21.10 -33.25 -21.91
N LEU A 60 -21.53 -31.99 -21.99
CA LEU A 60 -22.60 -31.56 -22.90
C LEU A 60 -22.22 -31.77 -24.37
N ASN A 61 -20.95 -31.56 -24.73
CA ASN A 61 -20.46 -31.86 -26.07
C ASN A 61 -20.58 -33.36 -26.38
N GLY A 62 -20.15 -34.22 -25.45
CA GLY A 62 -20.29 -35.67 -25.58
C GLY A 62 -21.75 -36.12 -25.74
N HIS A 63 -22.67 -35.58 -24.93
CA HIS A 63 -24.10 -35.87 -25.06
C HIS A 63 -24.66 -35.39 -26.40
N SER A 64 -24.23 -34.23 -26.91
CA SER A 64 -24.67 -33.69 -28.19
C SER A 64 -24.22 -34.57 -29.37
N GLU A 65 -22.99 -35.10 -29.31
CA GLU A 65 -22.49 -36.08 -30.28
C GLU A 65 -23.28 -37.40 -30.24
N GLU A 66 -23.65 -37.88 -29.05
CA GLU A 66 -24.49 -39.07 -28.91
C GLU A 66 -25.90 -38.86 -29.47
N ILE A 67 -26.53 -37.71 -29.19
CA ILE A 67 -27.84 -37.36 -29.75
C ILE A 67 -27.76 -37.28 -31.27
N SER A 68 -26.70 -36.69 -31.83
CA SER A 68 -26.49 -36.63 -33.28
C SER A 68 -26.51 -38.03 -33.93
N LYS A 69 -25.79 -39.00 -33.33
CA LYS A 69 -25.79 -40.41 -33.78
C LYS A 69 -27.18 -41.06 -33.70
N ILE A 70 -27.94 -40.79 -32.65
CA ILE A 70 -29.31 -41.32 -32.49
C ILE A 70 -30.23 -40.75 -33.57
N ILE A 71 -30.13 -39.46 -33.85
CA ILE A 71 -30.95 -38.79 -34.88
C ILE A 71 -30.60 -39.29 -36.28
N GLU A 72 -29.34 -39.60 -36.56
CA GLU A 72 -28.94 -40.25 -37.81
C GLU A 72 -29.64 -41.61 -37.99
N VAL A 73 -29.71 -42.42 -36.93
CA VAL A 73 -30.44 -43.70 -36.95
C VAL A 73 -31.94 -43.49 -37.18
N ILE A 74 -32.57 -42.53 -36.49
CA ILE A 74 -33.99 -42.21 -36.66
C ILE A 74 -34.29 -41.74 -38.09
N THR A 75 -33.44 -40.90 -38.66
CA THR A 75 -33.55 -40.42 -40.04
C THR A 75 -33.49 -41.59 -41.03
N ASN A 76 -32.59 -42.54 -40.80
CA ASN A 76 -32.48 -43.76 -41.58
C ASN A 76 -33.73 -44.66 -41.45
N ILE A 77 -34.26 -44.84 -40.24
CA ILE A 77 -35.51 -45.60 -40.00
C ILE A 77 -36.69 -44.93 -40.69
N ALA A 78 -36.84 -43.61 -40.58
CA ALA A 78 -37.91 -42.85 -41.24
C ALA A 78 -37.83 -43.01 -42.77
N ARG A 79 -36.63 -42.91 -43.35
CA ARG A 79 -36.38 -43.13 -44.78
C ARG A 79 -36.73 -44.55 -45.22
N GLN A 80 -36.33 -45.57 -44.46
CA GLN A 80 -36.68 -46.97 -44.75
C GLN A 80 -38.18 -47.22 -44.63
N THR A 81 -38.82 -46.65 -43.61
CA THR A 81 -40.28 -46.75 -43.39
C THR A 81 -41.05 -46.11 -44.54
N ASN A 82 -40.59 -44.94 -45.02
CA ASN A 82 -41.16 -44.26 -46.18
C ASN A 82 -41.04 -45.12 -47.45
N LEU A 83 -39.90 -45.79 -47.67
CA LEU A 83 -39.71 -46.72 -48.79
C LEU A 83 -40.58 -47.97 -48.68
N LEU A 84 -40.71 -48.55 -47.49
CA LEU A 84 -41.59 -49.70 -47.23
C LEU A 84 -43.06 -49.34 -47.47
N ALA A 85 -43.49 -48.18 -46.98
CA ALA A 85 -44.84 -47.66 -47.18
C ALA A 85 -45.14 -47.39 -48.65
N LEU A 86 -44.18 -46.84 -49.40
CA LEU A 86 -44.29 -46.65 -50.85
C LEU A 86 -44.46 -47.99 -51.57
N ASN A 87 -43.66 -49.00 -51.25
CA ASN A 87 -43.78 -50.33 -51.84
C ASN A 87 -45.13 -50.98 -51.51
N ALA A 88 -45.62 -50.83 -50.28
CA ALA A 88 -46.93 -51.31 -49.87
C ALA A 88 -48.08 -50.60 -50.61
N ALA A 89 -47.99 -49.28 -50.82
CA ALA A 89 -48.95 -48.51 -51.60
C ALA A 89 -48.99 -48.97 -53.07
N ILE A 90 -47.82 -49.27 -53.66
CA ILE A 90 -47.72 -49.80 -55.02
C ILE A 90 -48.39 -51.19 -55.12
N GLU A 91 -48.13 -52.11 -54.19
CA GLU A 91 -48.72 -53.45 -54.23
C GLU A 91 -50.24 -53.43 -53.92
N ALA A 92 -50.68 -52.51 -53.06
CA ALA A 92 -52.10 -52.28 -52.79
C ALA A 92 -52.85 -51.75 -54.04
N ALA A 93 -52.23 -50.85 -54.81
CA ALA A 93 -52.78 -50.41 -56.09
C ALA A 93 -52.83 -51.54 -57.13
N ARG A 94 -51.88 -52.48 -57.08
CA ARG A 94 -51.80 -53.65 -57.96
C ARG A 94 -52.90 -54.69 -57.72
N THR A 95 -53.40 -54.79 -56.49
CA THR A 95 -54.46 -55.74 -56.09
C THR A 95 -55.89 -55.23 -56.35
N GLY A 96 -56.05 -54.04 -56.93
CA GLY A 96 -57.35 -53.50 -57.38
C GLY A 96 -58.31 -53.22 -56.22
N GLU A 97 -59.59 -53.60 -56.37
CA GLU A 97 -60.66 -53.33 -55.38
C GLU A 97 -60.33 -53.88 -53.96
N ASN A 98 -59.65 -55.02 -53.87
CA ASN A 98 -59.29 -55.66 -52.60
C ASN A 98 -58.16 -54.95 -51.84
N GLY A 99 -57.40 -54.08 -52.51
CA GLY A 99 -56.25 -53.36 -51.94
C GLY A 99 -56.57 -51.95 -51.44
N LYS A 100 -57.78 -51.42 -51.67
CA LYS A 100 -58.15 -50.02 -51.34
C LYS A 100 -57.91 -49.65 -49.87
N GLY A 101 -58.29 -50.53 -48.94
CA GLY A 101 -58.07 -50.31 -47.50
C GLY A 101 -56.58 -50.28 -47.12
N PHE A 102 -55.78 -51.17 -47.71
CA PHE A 102 -54.33 -51.22 -47.49
C PHE A 102 -53.61 -50.01 -48.11
N SER A 103 -54.09 -49.49 -49.24
CA SER A 103 -53.54 -48.30 -49.88
C SER A 103 -53.67 -47.06 -48.99
N VAL A 104 -54.79 -46.90 -48.28
CA VAL A 104 -55.01 -45.77 -47.35
C VAL A 104 -54.05 -45.86 -46.16
N VAL A 105 -53.89 -47.06 -45.58
CA VAL A 105 -52.96 -47.28 -44.47
C VAL A 105 -51.50 -47.04 -44.90
N ALA A 106 -51.12 -47.51 -46.09
CA ALA A 106 -49.78 -47.30 -46.62
C ALA A 106 -49.47 -45.81 -46.84
N GLU A 107 -50.43 -45.02 -47.34
CA GLU A 107 -50.26 -43.57 -47.50
C GLU A 107 -50.16 -42.84 -46.16
N GLU A 108 -50.92 -43.27 -45.13
CA GLU A 108 -50.82 -42.69 -43.78
C GLU A 108 -49.46 -42.99 -43.13
N ILE A 109 -48.94 -44.22 -43.26
CA ILE A 109 -47.59 -44.58 -42.81
C ILE A 109 -46.54 -43.74 -43.55
N ARG A 110 -46.71 -43.53 -44.87
CA ARG A 110 -45.82 -42.70 -45.67
C ARG A 110 -45.81 -41.24 -45.18
N ASN A 111 -46.99 -40.68 -44.89
CA ASN A 111 -47.11 -39.34 -44.33
C ASN A 111 -46.45 -39.24 -42.94
N LEU A 112 -46.64 -40.24 -42.09
CA LEU A 112 -46.00 -40.29 -40.77
C LEU A 112 -44.46 -40.36 -40.89
N ALA A 113 -43.94 -41.19 -41.79
CA ALA A 113 -42.51 -41.31 -42.04
C ALA A 113 -41.89 -40.00 -42.55
N ASN A 114 -42.55 -39.29 -43.47
CA ASN A 114 -42.10 -37.98 -43.94
C ASN A 114 -42.13 -36.91 -42.83
N ARG A 115 -43.14 -36.94 -41.95
CA ARG A 115 -43.19 -36.06 -40.78
C ARG A 115 -42.05 -36.36 -39.80
N SER A 116 -41.79 -37.63 -39.52
CA SER A 116 -40.66 -38.05 -38.68
C SER A 116 -39.32 -37.62 -39.26
N GLN A 117 -39.13 -37.73 -40.58
CA GLN A 117 -37.91 -37.26 -41.23
C GLN A 117 -37.73 -35.75 -41.08
N ARG A 118 -38.76 -34.95 -41.36
CA ARG A 118 -38.68 -33.48 -41.18
C ARG A 118 -38.39 -33.09 -39.73
N SER A 119 -38.99 -33.77 -38.75
CA SER A 119 -38.69 -33.53 -37.34
C SER A 119 -37.26 -33.92 -36.98
N ALA A 120 -36.74 -35.01 -37.54
CA ALA A 120 -35.34 -35.40 -37.35
C ALA A 120 -34.39 -34.33 -37.92
N ASP A 121 -34.65 -33.82 -39.13
CA ASP A 121 -33.85 -32.75 -39.74
C ASP A 121 -33.85 -31.46 -38.89
N GLN A 122 -35.00 -31.10 -38.30
CA GLN A 122 -35.09 -29.97 -37.37
C GLN A 122 -34.25 -30.19 -36.10
N ILE A 123 -34.20 -31.42 -35.59
CA ILE A 123 -33.37 -31.75 -34.43
C ILE A 123 -31.88 -31.69 -34.79
N VAL A 124 -31.49 -32.14 -36.00
CA VAL A 124 -30.09 -32.00 -36.47
C VAL A 124 -29.65 -30.54 -36.42
N GLN A 125 -30.45 -29.62 -36.98
CA GLN A 125 -30.13 -28.18 -36.94
C GLN A 125 -30.01 -27.65 -35.52
N LEU A 126 -30.88 -28.08 -34.61
CA LEU A 126 -30.80 -27.69 -33.20
C LEU A 126 -29.52 -28.19 -32.53
N ILE A 127 -29.08 -29.41 -32.83
CA ILE A 127 -27.83 -29.97 -32.30
C ILE A 127 -26.61 -29.23 -32.86
N GLU A 128 -26.61 -28.87 -34.14
CA GLU A 128 -25.55 -28.03 -34.72
C GLU A 128 -25.44 -26.67 -34.02
N HIS A 129 -26.58 -26.03 -33.72
CA HIS A 129 -26.60 -24.79 -32.93
C HIS A 129 -26.05 -24.99 -31.51
N ILE A 130 -26.44 -26.06 -30.83
CA ILE A 130 -25.93 -26.39 -29.49
C ILE A 130 -24.41 -26.61 -29.51
N GLN A 131 -23.87 -27.27 -30.55
CA GLN A 131 -22.43 -27.47 -30.70
C GLN A 131 -21.68 -26.14 -30.88
N LEU A 132 -22.21 -25.22 -31.69
CA LEU A 132 -21.64 -23.88 -31.85
C LEU A 132 -21.66 -23.07 -30.54
N ASP A 133 -22.75 -23.17 -29.76
CA ASP A 133 -22.85 -22.53 -28.46
C ASP A 133 -21.84 -23.11 -27.46
N ILE A 134 -21.60 -24.43 -27.50
CA ILE A 134 -20.57 -25.11 -26.70
C ILE A 134 -19.16 -24.62 -27.06
N GLU A 135 -18.83 -24.53 -28.36
CA GLU A 135 -17.53 -24.01 -28.80
C GLU A 135 -17.30 -22.57 -28.31
N THR A 136 -18.34 -21.74 -28.43
CA THR A 136 -18.31 -20.35 -27.95
C THR A 136 -18.10 -20.30 -26.43
N ALA A 137 -18.87 -21.08 -25.67
CA ALA A 137 -18.73 -21.14 -24.21
C ALA A 137 -17.35 -21.63 -23.77
N ASN A 138 -16.77 -22.63 -24.44
CA ASN A 138 -15.41 -23.10 -24.19
C ASN A 138 -14.37 -21.99 -24.41
N LYS A 139 -14.50 -21.22 -25.49
CA LYS A 139 -13.60 -20.10 -25.77
C LYS A 139 -13.68 -19.02 -24.69
N GLU A 140 -14.89 -18.63 -24.30
CA GLU A 140 -15.10 -17.59 -23.27
C GLU A 140 -14.57 -18.03 -21.90
N ILE A 141 -14.76 -19.30 -21.52
CA ILE A 141 -14.16 -19.84 -20.29
C ILE A 141 -12.64 -19.86 -20.38
N GLY A 142 -12.07 -20.21 -21.54
CA GLY A 142 -10.63 -20.14 -21.77
C GLY A 142 -10.07 -18.74 -21.54
N ILE A 143 -10.72 -17.71 -22.09
CA ILE A 143 -10.37 -16.30 -21.86
C ILE A 143 -10.52 -15.96 -20.37
N GLY A 144 -11.64 -16.31 -19.74
CA GLY A 144 -11.88 -16.04 -18.33
C GLY A 144 -10.83 -16.67 -17.40
N THR A 145 -10.41 -17.91 -17.66
CA THR A 145 -9.34 -18.57 -16.88
C THR A 145 -8.00 -17.88 -17.04
N HIS A 146 -7.69 -17.37 -18.24
CA HIS A 146 -6.48 -16.58 -18.46
C HIS A 146 -6.51 -15.26 -17.67
N GLU A 147 -7.63 -14.53 -17.73
CA GLU A 147 -7.81 -13.28 -16.97
C GLU A 147 -7.70 -13.48 -15.45
N ILE A 148 -8.23 -14.59 -14.92
CA ILE A 148 -8.06 -14.95 -13.51
C ILE A 148 -6.58 -15.15 -13.16
N MET A 149 -5.81 -15.81 -14.01
CA MET A 149 -4.37 -16.01 -13.81
C MET A 149 -3.60 -14.68 -13.78
N VAL A 150 -3.91 -13.79 -14.73
CA VAL A 150 -3.34 -12.44 -14.77
C VAL A 150 -3.72 -11.65 -13.52
N GLY A 151 -4.98 -11.70 -13.10
CA GLY A 151 -5.48 -11.07 -11.88
C GLY A 151 -4.75 -11.55 -10.62
N LYS A 152 -4.55 -12.87 -10.46
CA LYS A 152 -3.78 -13.45 -9.35
C LYS A 152 -2.34 -12.94 -9.33
N LYS A 153 -1.70 -12.79 -10.50
CA LYS A 153 -0.34 -12.25 -10.60
C LYS A 153 -0.29 -10.79 -10.15
N LEU A 154 -1.24 -9.96 -10.59
CA LEU A 154 -1.34 -8.55 -10.19
C LEU A 154 -1.55 -8.41 -8.68
N ILE A 155 -2.47 -9.20 -8.09
CA ILE A 155 -2.71 -9.19 -6.64
C ILE A 155 -1.45 -9.56 -5.85
N ASN A 156 -0.70 -10.56 -6.29
CA ASN A 156 0.58 -10.92 -5.66
C ASN A 156 1.62 -9.79 -5.76
N GLN A 157 1.72 -9.11 -6.89
CA GLN A 157 2.60 -7.95 -7.05
C GLN A 157 2.21 -6.82 -6.10
N THR A 158 0.91 -6.54 -5.95
CA THR A 158 0.40 -5.58 -4.96
C THR A 158 0.77 -6.00 -3.53
N GLY A 159 0.73 -7.30 -3.23
CA GLY A 159 1.15 -7.85 -1.94
C GLY A 159 2.63 -7.55 -1.61
N VAL A 160 3.51 -7.61 -2.63
CA VAL A 160 4.92 -7.21 -2.48
C VAL A 160 5.05 -5.73 -2.17
N ILE A 161 4.25 -4.87 -2.81
CA ILE A 161 4.25 -3.42 -2.56
C ILE A 161 3.85 -3.13 -1.11
N PHE A 162 2.78 -3.75 -0.59
CA PHE A 162 2.40 -3.56 0.82
C PHE A 162 3.49 -3.99 1.80
N LYS A 163 4.23 -5.06 1.48
CA LYS A 163 5.39 -5.48 2.28
C LYS A 163 6.51 -4.42 2.27
N GLN A 164 6.77 -3.79 1.13
CA GLN A 164 7.73 -2.69 1.04
C GLN A 164 7.27 -1.45 1.82
N ILE A 165 5.96 -1.14 1.81
CA ILE A 165 5.38 -0.06 2.60
C ILE A 165 5.58 -0.35 4.10
N LEU A 166 5.28 -1.57 4.57
CA LEU A 166 5.50 -1.96 5.96
C LEU A 166 6.97 -1.78 6.39
N ASN A 167 7.92 -2.27 5.58
CA ASN A 167 9.35 -2.08 5.86
C ASN A 167 9.74 -0.59 5.91
N SER A 168 9.18 0.22 5.01
CA SER A 168 9.43 1.67 4.98
C SER A 168 8.87 2.35 6.24
N MET A 169 7.71 1.93 6.71
CA MET A 169 7.10 2.43 7.95
C MET A 169 7.91 2.06 9.19
N GLU A 170 8.49 0.86 9.24
CA GLU A 170 9.42 0.46 10.29
C GLU A 170 10.67 1.36 10.32
N GLN A 171 11.22 1.70 9.14
CA GLN A 171 12.35 2.63 9.04
C GLN A 171 11.99 4.03 9.54
N VAL A 172 10.83 4.56 9.14
CA VAL A 172 10.35 5.87 9.62
C VAL A 172 10.17 5.83 11.14
N ASN A 173 9.59 4.76 11.70
CA ASN A 173 9.45 4.64 13.15
C ASN A 173 10.80 4.65 13.88
N SER A 174 11.82 3.98 13.33
CA SER A 174 13.18 4.01 13.86
C SER A 174 13.79 5.42 13.81
N GLN A 175 13.60 6.14 12.70
CA GLN A 175 14.10 7.52 12.56
C GLN A 175 13.41 8.48 13.53
N VAL A 176 12.09 8.36 13.71
CA VAL A 176 11.35 9.15 14.70
C VAL A 176 11.85 8.89 16.12
N HIS A 177 12.18 7.63 16.44
CA HIS A 177 12.78 7.30 17.73
C HIS A 177 14.15 7.96 17.92
N GLU A 178 15.01 7.94 16.90
CA GLU A 178 16.33 8.60 16.93
C GLU A 178 16.21 10.12 17.07
N VAL A 179 15.26 10.75 16.37
CA VAL A 179 14.94 12.17 16.53
C VAL A 179 14.48 12.47 17.95
N SER A 180 13.65 11.63 18.54
CA SER A 180 13.18 11.80 19.93
C SER A 180 14.35 11.77 20.92
N VAL A 181 15.24 10.78 20.80
CA VAL A 181 16.45 10.66 21.64
C VAL A 181 17.38 11.86 21.47
N THR A 182 17.56 12.32 20.23
CA THR A 182 18.42 13.48 19.93
C THR A 182 17.82 14.77 20.49
N THR A 183 16.50 14.92 20.42
CA THR A 183 15.77 16.08 20.96
C THR A 183 15.89 16.15 22.48
N GLU A 184 15.79 15.01 23.17
CA GLU A 184 16.00 14.93 24.62
C GLU A 184 17.43 15.35 25.01
N LYS A 185 18.45 14.88 24.28
CA LYS A 185 19.84 15.34 24.49
C LYS A 185 20.02 16.84 24.26
N ILE A 186 19.38 17.40 23.22
CA ILE A 186 19.42 18.85 22.97
C ILE A 186 18.78 19.61 24.13
N SER A 187 17.70 19.09 24.72
CA SER A 187 17.08 19.68 25.91
C SER A 187 18.05 19.74 27.08
N THR A 188 18.67 18.62 27.44
CA THR A 188 19.66 18.57 28.54
C THR A 188 20.84 19.50 28.27
N ASN A 189 21.43 19.47 27.08
CA ASN A 189 22.55 20.34 26.73
C ASN A 189 22.16 21.84 26.77
N SER A 190 20.92 22.18 26.43
CA SER A 190 20.43 23.56 26.49
C SER A 190 20.32 24.06 27.93
N GLU A 191 19.88 23.19 28.85
CA GLU A 191 19.85 23.50 30.29
C GLU A 191 21.26 23.70 30.86
N GLU A 192 22.23 22.87 30.45
CA GLU A 192 23.64 23.04 30.85
C GLU A 192 24.21 24.38 30.34
N VAL A 193 23.93 24.73 29.09
CA VAL A 193 24.33 26.03 28.51
C VAL A 193 23.66 27.18 29.27
N LEU A 194 22.39 27.05 29.70
CA LEU A 194 21.74 28.06 30.53
C LEU A 194 22.55 28.33 31.80
N SER A 195 22.88 27.25 32.50
CA SER A 195 23.59 27.32 33.78
C SER A 195 24.98 27.95 33.60
N ALA A 196 25.70 27.59 32.53
CA ALA A 196 26.99 28.18 32.22
C ALA A 196 26.89 29.69 31.91
N VAL A 197 25.84 30.11 31.19
CA VAL A 197 25.60 31.53 30.88
C VAL A 197 25.25 32.32 32.15
N GLU A 198 24.43 31.77 33.05
CA GLU A 198 24.10 32.39 34.33
C GLU A 198 25.35 32.54 35.23
N GLN A 199 26.22 31.52 35.28
CA GLN A 199 27.49 31.59 35.99
C GLN A 199 28.42 32.67 35.40
N LEU A 200 28.52 32.75 34.07
CA LEU A 200 29.31 33.79 33.41
C LEU A 200 28.77 35.19 33.68
N ALA A 201 27.45 35.36 33.71
CA ALA A 201 26.84 36.64 34.07
C ALA A 201 27.18 37.05 35.51
N GLN A 202 27.20 36.10 36.44
CA GLN A 202 27.62 36.36 37.82
C GLN A 202 29.11 36.73 37.90
N ILE A 203 29.99 35.98 37.24
CA ILE A 203 31.43 36.28 37.20
C ILE A 203 31.69 37.67 36.59
N ALA A 204 30.98 38.03 35.52
CA ALA A 204 31.11 39.34 34.89
C ALA A 204 30.66 40.48 35.82
N LYS A 205 29.61 40.25 36.62
CA LYS A 205 29.15 41.18 37.64
C LYS A 205 30.18 41.35 38.75
N ASP A 206 30.68 40.25 39.30
CA ASP A 206 31.70 40.28 40.36
C ASP A 206 32.98 40.99 39.87
N ALA A 207 33.41 40.72 38.64
CA ALA A 207 34.56 41.40 38.04
C ALA A 207 34.33 42.91 37.85
N SER A 208 33.12 43.32 37.49
CA SER A 208 32.75 44.74 37.39
C SER A 208 32.78 45.43 38.76
N ASP A 209 32.25 44.78 39.80
CA ASP A 209 32.24 45.30 41.16
C ASP A 209 33.68 45.40 41.70
N GLN A 210 34.52 44.39 41.45
CA GLN A 210 35.93 44.39 41.83
C GLN A 210 36.74 45.48 41.11
N ALA A 211 36.47 45.71 39.81
CA ALA A 211 37.11 46.78 39.05
C ALA A 211 36.72 48.16 39.60
N HIS A 212 35.47 48.32 40.07
CA HIS A 212 35.02 49.53 40.74
C HIS A 212 35.74 49.75 42.07
N GLU A 213 35.87 48.73 42.92
CA GLU A 213 36.64 48.80 44.16
C GLU A 213 38.12 49.19 43.93
N VAL A 214 38.75 48.60 42.90
CA VAL A 214 40.13 48.93 42.53
C VAL A 214 40.27 50.38 42.07
N ALA A 215 39.26 50.92 41.35
CA ALA A 215 39.26 52.33 40.95
C ALA A 215 39.20 53.25 42.18
N ILE A 216 38.31 52.97 43.15
CA ILE A 216 38.22 53.72 44.41
C ILE A 216 39.55 53.66 45.17
N ALA A 217 40.12 52.46 45.34
CA ALA A 217 41.41 52.29 46.01
C ALA A 217 42.55 53.03 45.29
N SER A 218 42.51 53.11 43.95
CA SER A 218 43.48 53.86 43.16
C SER A 218 43.36 55.37 43.36
N GLU A 219 42.14 55.90 43.50
CA GLU A 219 41.90 57.31 43.85
C GLU A 219 42.41 57.65 45.27
N GLU A 220 42.14 56.77 46.24
CA GLU A 220 42.66 56.93 47.61
C GLU A 220 44.19 56.89 47.65
N HIS A 221 44.80 55.95 46.91
CA HIS A 221 46.25 55.87 46.78
C HIS A 221 46.87 57.12 46.15
N LEU A 222 46.20 57.71 45.15
CA LEU A 222 46.66 58.95 44.53
C LEU A 222 46.69 60.09 45.56
N ALA A 223 45.61 60.25 46.33
CA ALA A 223 45.52 61.26 47.38
C ALA A 223 46.61 61.06 48.46
N PHE A 224 46.85 59.82 48.89
CA PHE A 224 47.93 59.50 49.82
C PHE A 224 49.32 59.85 49.26
N MET A 225 49.58 59.56 47.98
CA MET A 225 50.84 59.91 47.33
C MET A 225 51.06 61.42 47.23
N GLU A 226 50.01 62.22 47.04
CA GLU A 226 50.08 63.68 47.10
C GLU A 226 50.51 64.17 48.50
N GLU A 227 49.95 63.57 49.57
CA GLU A 227 50.32 63.89 50.95
C GLU A 227 51.78 63.50 51.28
N VAL A 228 52.21 62.32 50.82
CA VAL A 228 53.61 61.86 50.97
C VAL A 228 54.57 62.80 50.23
N THR A 229 54.18 63.25 49.03
CA THR A 229 54.98 64.21 48.25
C THR A 229 55.09 65.55 48.98
N ALA A 230 53.97 66.09 49.48
CA ALA A 230 53.95 67.33 50.26
C ALA A 230 54.79 67.23 51.54
N SER A 231 54.73 66.10 52.23
CA SER A 231 55.54 65.81 53.42
C SER A 231 57.03 65.73 53.10
N SER A 232 57.39 65.07 51.99
CA SER A 232 58.78 64.97 51.51
C SER A 232 59.37 66.34 51.15
N VAL A 233 58.59 67.21 50.49
CA VAL A 233 58.97 68.61 50.22
C VAL A 233 59.19 69.39 51.53
N SER A 234 58.30 69.22 52.50
CA SER A 234 58.41 69.87 53.81
C SER A 234 59.66 69.41 54.59
N LEU A 235 59.95 68.11 54.59
CA LEU A 235 61.17 67.53 55.16
C LEU A 235 62.42 68.04 54.46
N GLY A 236 62.42 68.11 53.13
CA GLY A 236 63.52 68.67 52.35
C GLY A 236 63.80 70.14 52.70
N ARG A 237 62.75 70.95 52.86
CA ARG A 237 62.87 72.34 53.33
C ARG A 237 63.47 72.41 54.74
N LEU A 238 62.97 71.60 55.67
CA LEU A 238 63.49 71.56 57.05
C LEU A 238 64.98 71.13 57.09
N ALA A 239 65.37 70.17 56.26
CA ALA A 239 66.76 69.76 56.13
C ALA A 239 67.65 70.90 55.59
N GLN A 240 67.18 71.67 54.60
CA GLN A 240 67.88 72.87 54.10
C GLN A 240 68.00 73.95 55.19
N GLU A 241 66.95 74.19 55.97
CA GLU A 241 66.97 75.13 57.09
C GLU A 241 68.00 74.70 58.16
N LEU A 242 67.99 73.43 58.57
CA LEU A 242 68.96 72.87 59.52
C LEU A 242 70.40 72.94 58.98
N GLN A 243 70.60 72.68 57.69
CA GLN A 243 71.91 72.84 57.04
C GLN A 243 72.37 74.31 57.06
N GLY A 244 71.47 75.26 56.81
CA GLY A 244 71.75 76.69 56.92
C GLY A 244 72.14 77.12 58.35
N VAL A 245 71.43 76.61 59.36
CA VAL A 245 71.75 76.87 60.77
C VAL A 245 73.11 76.29 61.16
N THR A 246 73.41 75.04 60.79
CA THR A 246 74.70 74.41 61.10
C THR A 246 75.88 75.08 60.39
N LEU A 247 75.69 75.62 59.18
CA LEU A 247 76.70 76.44 58.49
C LEU A 247 77.02 77.74 59.25
N ARG A 248 76.04 78.36 59.91
CA ARG A 248 76.29 79.54 60.78
C ARG A 248 77.12 79.21 62.02
N PHE A 249 77.05 77.98 62.52
CA PHE A 249 77.84 77.51 63.66
C PHE A 249 79.23 76.96 63.28
N LYS A 250 79.58 76.94 61.99
CA LYS A 250 80.88 76.46 61.47
C LYS A 250 81.93 77.58 61.30
N LEU A 251 81.74 78.74 61.93
CA LEU A 251 82.69 79.86 62.02
C LEU A 251 83.43 79.84 63.35
#